data_AF-A0A2D4WPW2-F1
#
_entry.id   AF-A0A2D4WPW2-F1
#
_cell.length_a   1.000
_cell.length_b   1.000
_cell.length_c   1.000
_cell.angle_alpha   90.00
_cell.angle_beta   90.00
_cell.angle_gamma   90.00
#
_symmetry.space_group_name_H-M   'P 1'
#
loop_
_entity.id
_entity.type
_entity.pdbx_description
1 polymer ?
#
loop_
_entity_poly.entity_id
_entity_poly.type
_entity_poly.pdbx_seq_one_letter_code
_entity_poly.pdbx_strand_id
1 'polypeptide(L)'
;MNDQTRNWLELTRLSNLPTVLSSALVGTAFFIGWSNLASLSVAHLVVPIVAICFFYVAGFIFNDLFDRDIDAVERPDRPIPSGRIDARIAMQAGTFLMILGALMIFMLDGLDVSLWSERPPTGMIAAVVLVALILAYDRFHARSSWWVLGMGGCRAMVYLVCILTVHDFIYLPESNGTQTNLLAAYLSWPEIILFSPFPFIILMFLYVSAFSRIARGEVAPDGEGSNYCDACGYHVIDTTQSNCSECGHALDPETLEKTTTPLMRPGLRNLCLAGTLLPILYLFALSSYRFSMSVYYVVAMGQNSPTQIWFFIGGVMALGLGVLGWQISAVFHYLRNPHQLRTPIQMWIAGIPLIEALFIFSFTSSFLVTGVCLTCFFITVWGHRRVSGT
;
A
#
# COMPACT_ATOMS: atom_id res chain seq x y z
N MET A 1 17.30 -18.69 15.00
CA MET A 1 16.30 -18.81 13.91
C MET A 1 16.91 -19.75 12.88
N ASN A 2 16.20 -20.78 12.43
CA ASN A 2 16.73 -21.72 11.43
C ASN A 2 16.94 -21.01 10.09
N ASP A 3 17.93 -21.42 9.30
CA ASP A 3 18.30 -20.80 8.02
C ASP A 3 17.13 -20.81 7.04
N GLN A 4 16.32 -21.89 7.03
CA GLN A 4 15.11 -21.96 6.21
C GLN A 4 14.09 -20.87 6.56
N THR A 5 13.85 -20.61 7.85
CA THR A 5 12.94 -19.54 8.29
C THR A 5 13.46 -18.19 7.83
N ARG A 6 14.77 -17.96 7.92
CA ARG A 6 15.39 -16.71 7.45
C ARG A 6 15.19 -16.51 5.95
N ASN A 7 15.39 -17.55 5.15
CA ASN A 7 15.22 -17.47 3.69
C ASN A 7 13.77 -17.12 3.31
N TRP A 8 12.78 -17.69 3.98
CA TRP A 8 11.36 -17.35 3.74
C TRP A 8 11.02 -15.94 4.20
N LEU A 9 11.57 -15.47 5.32
CA LEU A 9 11.38 -14.09 5.80
C LEU A 9 11.97 -13.06 4.84
N GLU A 10 13.11 -13.38 4.24
CA GLU A 10 13.77 -12.57 3.21
C GLU A 10 12.95 -12.56 1.92
N LEU A 11 12.54 -13.73 1.41
CA LEU A 11 11.73 -13.86 0.19
C LEU A 11 10.41 -13.07 0.31
N THR A 12 9.69 -13.26 1.42
CA THR A 12 8.38 -12.64 1.65
C THR A 12 8.46 -11.19 2.12
N ARG A 13 9.68 -10.67 2.35
CA ARG A 13 9.97 -9.35 2.92
C ARG A 13 9.08 -9.05 4.13
N LEU A 14 9.01 -10.01 5.07
CA LEU A 14 8.01 -10.02 6.15
C LEU A 14 8.05 -8.77 7.05
N SER A 15 9.17 -8.05 7.11
CA SER A 15 9.26 -6.78 7.85
C SER A 15 8.24 -5.72 7.40
N ASN A 16 7.80 -5.82 6.15
CA ASN A 16 6.89 -4.87 5.51
C ASN A 16 5.41 -5.31 5.63
N LEU A 17 5.14 -6.56 6.06
CA LEU A 17 3.79 -7.09 6.29
C LEU A 17 2.94 -6.23 7.24
N PRO A 18 3.46 -5.67 8.36
CA PRO A 18 2.65 -4.85 9.26
C PRO A 18 2.04 -3.63 8.56
N THR A 19 2.69 -3.11 7.52
CA THR A 19 2.14 -1.98 6.74
C THR A 19 0.86 -2.38 6.04
N VAL A 20 0.75 -3.60 5.52
CA VAL A 20 -0.45 -4.03 4.79
C VAL A 20 -1.55 -4.44 5.76
N LEU A 21 -1.17 -5.02 6.90
CA LEU A 21 -2.10 -5.29 7.99
C LEU A 21 -2.80 -4.00 8.44
N SER A 22 -2.06 -2.92 8.62
CA SER A 22 -2.64 -1.63 9.02
C SER A 22 -3.53 -1.02 7.93
N SER A 23 -3.18 -1.14 6.64
CA SER A 23 -4.08 -0.75 5.54
C SER A 23 -5.40 -1.52 5.55
N ALA A 24 -5.32 -2.85 5.70
CA ALA A 24 -6.51 -3.70 5.72
C ALA A 24 -7.40 -3.38 6.92
N LEU A 25 -6.78 -3.14 8.08
CA LEU A 25 -7.48 -2.71 9.28
C LEU A 25 -8.17 -1.35 9.08
N VAL A 26 -7.50 -0.36 8.50
CA VAL A 26 -8.10 0.95 8.19
C VAL A 26 -9.26 0.82 7.21
N GLY A 27 -9.12 0.02 6.15
CA GLY A 27 -10.20 -0.22 5.21
C GLY A 27 -11.42 -0.87 5.88
N THR A 28 -11.19 -1.90 6.70
CA THR A 28 -12.26 -2.61 7.42
C THR A 28 -12.92 -1.73 8.49
N ALA A 29 -12.13 -0.93 9.23
CA ALA A 29 -12.60 -0.09 10.32
C ALA A 29 -13.24 1.23 9.87
N PHE A 30 -13.12 1.59 8.59
CA PHE A 30 -13.54 2.88 8.07
C PHE A 30 -15.01 3.20 8.39
N PHE A 31 -15.90 2.25 8.12
CA PHE A 31 -17.34 2.39 8.34
C PHE A 31 -17.82 2.01 9.75
N ILE A 32 -16.95 1.38 10.55
CA ILE A 32 -17.24 1.01 11.94
C ILE A 32 -17.42 2.26 12.81
N GLY A 33 -16.65 3.32 12.55
CA GLY A 33 -16.77 4.58 13.30
C GLY A 33 -18.10 5.32 13.12
N TRP A 34 -18.95 4.88 12.17
CA TRP A 34 -20.21 5.53 11.78
C TRP A 34 -21.47 4.72 12.09
N SER A 35 -21.32 3.51 12.61
CA SER A 35 -22.45 2.59 12.82
C SER A 35 -22.35 1.87 14.16
N ASN A 36 -23.48 1.37 14.64
CA ASN A 36 -23.47 0.48 15.79
C ASN A 36 -22.78 -0.84 15.40
N LEU A 37 -21.66 -1.13 16.05
CA LEU A 37 -20.89 -2.39 15.97
C LEU A 37 -21.71 -3.68 16.15
N ALA A 38 -22.97 -3.57 16.58
CA ALA A 38 -23.85 -4.70 16.89
C ALA A 38 -24.16 -5.61 15.68
N SER A 39 -23.99 -5.14 14.44
CA SER A 39 -24.25 -5.95 13.23
C SER A 39 -23.03 -6.69 12.68
N LEU A 40 -21.80 -6.36 13.12
CA LEU A 40 -20.57 -6.93 12.57
C LEU A 40 -20.07 -8.10 13.42
N SER A 41 -20.01 -9.29 12.81
CA SER A 41 -19.34 -10.43 13.44
C SER A 41 -17.81 -10.26 13.41
N VAL A 42 -17.10 -10.94 14.33
CA VAL A 42 -15.62 -10.97 14.35
C VAL A 42 -15.04 -11.44 13.01
N ALA A 43 -15.74 -12.32 12.28
CA ALA A 43 -15.32 -12.79 10.97
C ALA A 43 -15.20 -11.64 9.95
N HIS A 44 -16.15 -10.69 9.95
CA HIS A 44 -16.11 -9.52 9.07
C HIS A 44 -14.92 -8.60 9.35
N LEU A 45 -14.33 -8.68 10.55
CA LEU A 45 -13.14 -7.92 10.91
C LEU A 45 -11.84 -8.66 10.53
N VAL A 46 -11.78 -9.96 10.82
CA VAL A 46 -10.53 -10.72 10.75
C VAL A 46 -10.26 -11.29 9.35
N VAL A 47 -11.30 -11.80 8.68
CA VAL A 47 -11.17 -12.48 7.38
C VAL A 47 -10.54 -11.60 6.31
N PRO A 48 -11.02 -10.36 6.05
CA PRO A 48 -10.41 -9.51 5.03
C PRO A 48 -8.96 -9.13 5.35
N ILE A 49 -8.63 -8.90 6.63
CA ILE A 49 -7.25 -8.59 7.06
C ILE A 49 -6.31 -9.77 6.77
N VAL A 50 -6.72 -10.99 7.13
CA VAL A 50 -5.91 -12.19 6.89
C VAL A 50 -5.78 -12.49 5.39
N ALA A 51 -6.85 -12.35 4.62
CA ALA A 51 -6.83 -12.54 3.17
C ALA A 51 -5.84 -11.58 2.48
N ILE A 52 -5.85 -10.30 2.88
CA ILE A 52 -4.89 -9.31 2.39
C ILE A 52 -3.45 -9.69 2.74
N CYS A 53 -3.19 -10.17 3.96
CA CYS A 53 -1.85 -10.65 4.35
C CYS A 53 -1.39 -11.82 3.46
N PHE A 54 -2.29 -12.73 3.07
CA PHE A 54 -1.97 -13.81 2.13
C PHE A 54 -1.68 -13.29 0.73
N PHE A 55 -2.48 -12.35 0.20
CA PHE A 55 -2.20 -11.74 -1.11
C PHE A 55 -0.85 -11.02 -1.13
N TYR A 56 -0.49 -10.34 -0.03
CA TYR A 56 0.79 -9.67 0.10
C TYR A 56 1.98 -10.65 0.03
N VAL A 57 1.92 -11.71 0.83
CA VAL A 57 2.98 -12.73 0.86
C VAL A 57 3.06 -13.44 -0.49
N ALA A 58 1.92 -13.77 -1.10
CA ALA A 58 1.87 -14.37 -2.42
C ALA A 58 2.47 -13.46 -3.50
N GLY A 59 2.12 -12.17 -3.49
CA GLY A 59 2.65 -11.18 -4.44
C GLY A 59 4.17 -11.07 -4.38
N PHE A 60 4.76 -11.07 -3.18
CA PHE A 60 6.23 -11.08 -3.07
C PHE A 60 6.89 -12.36 -3.59
N ILE A 61 6.25 -13.50 -3.37
CA ILE A 61 6.74 -14.78 -3.92
C ILE A 61 6.66 -14.77 -5.46
N PHE A 62 5.55 -14.29 -6.03
CA PHE A 62 5.37 -14.21 -7.48
C PHE A 62 6.32 -13.19 -8.11
N ASN A 63 6.54 -12.04 -7.48
CA ASN A 63 7.51 -11.04 -7.93
C ASN A 63 8.90 -11.66 -8.15
N ASP A 64 9.46 -12.31 -7.12
CA ASP A 64 10.77 -12.97 -7.20
C ASP A 64 10.77 -14.19 -8.16
N LEU A 65 9.62 -14.85 -8.40
CA LEU A 65 9.50 -15.93 -9.39
C LEU A 65 9.52 -15.42 -10.83
N PHE A 66 8.81 -14.31 -11.12
CA PHE A 66 8.80 -13.69 -12.44
C PHE A 66 10.15 -13.04 -12.78
N ASP A 67 10.84 -12.52 -11.76
CA ASP A 67 12.15 -11.88 -11.90
C ASP A 67 13.31 -12.87 -11.78
N ARG A 68 13.07 -14.17 -11.61
CA ARG A 68 14.10 -15.18 -11.35
C ARG A 68 15.30 -15.10 -12.30
N ASP A 69 15.05 -14.97 -13.61
CA ASP A 69 16.12 -14.95 -14.62
C ASP A 69 16.91 -13.62 -14.58
N ILE A 70 16.25 -12.51 -14.26
CA ILE A 70 16.87 -11.19 -14.08
C ILE A 70 17.70 -11.19 -12.79
N ASP A 71 17.11 -11.65 -11.69
CA ASP A 71 17.74 -11.74 -10.38
C ASP A 71 18.91 -12.72 -10.36
N ALA A 72 18.91 -13.76 -11.19
CA ALA A 72 20.06 -14.66 -11.32
C ALA A 72 21.32 -13.95 -11.81
N VAL A 73 21.18 -12.86 -12.56
CA VAL A 73 22.28 -12.03 -13.05
C VAL A 73 22.56 -10.87 -12.10
N GLU A 74 21.54 -10.08 -11.75
CA GLU A 74 21.73 -8.83 -10.98
C GLU A 74 21.93 -9.07 -9.47
N ARG A 75 21.31 -10.13 -8.93
CA ARG A 75 21.23 -10.39 -7.47
C ARG A 75 21.26 -11.89 -7.17
N PRO A 76 22.36 -12.60 -7.54
CA PRO A 76 22.44 -14.05 -7.47
C PRO A 76 22.23 -14.60 -6.05
N ASP A 77 22.49 -13.78 -5.03
CA ASP A 77 22.29 -14.13 -3.63
C ASP A 77 20.81 -14.28 -3.22
N ARG A 78 19.84 -13.81 -4.02
CA ARG A 78 18.40 -13.90 -3.67
C ARG A 78 17.94 -15.35 -3.44
N PRO A 79 16.93 -15.60 -2.57
CA PRO A 79 16.58 -16.95 -2.15
C PRO A 79 16.24 -17.94 -3.28
N ILE A 80 15.58 -17.49 -4.34
CA ILE A 80 15.17 -18.36 -5.47
C ILE A 80 16.35 -18.61 -6.43
N PRO A 81 17.07 -17.59 -6.97
CA PRO A 81 18.23 -17.83 -7.83
C PRO A 81 19.37 -18.60 -7.16
N SER A 82 19.64 -18.32 -5.88
CA SER A 82 20.67 -19.03 -5.10
C SER A 82 20.33 -20.49 -4.79
N GLY A 83 19.09 -20.93 -5.07
CA GLY A 83 18.60 -22.27 -4.75
C GLY A 83 18.33 -22.52 -3.26
N ARG A 84 18.43 -21.48 -2.41
CA ARG A 84 18.06 -21.55 -0.98
C ARG A 84 16.58 -21.90 -0.78
N ILE A 85 15.73 -21.55 -1.75
CA ILE A 85 14.33 -21.95 -1.85
C ILE A 85 14.08 -22.49 -3.26
N ASP A 86 13.53 -23.70 -3.36
CA ASP A 86 13.15 -24.28 -4.65
C ASP A 86 12.00 -23.50 -5.30
N ALA A 87 12.16 -23.20 -6.60
CA ALA A 87 11.20 -22.40 -7.36
C ALA A 87 9.80 -23.07 -7.46
N ARG A 88 9.71 -24.40 -7.49
CA ARG A 88 8.42 -25.10 -7.53
C ARG A 88 7.72 -24.98 -6.18
N ILE A 89 8.46 -25.11 -5.08
CA ILE A 89 7.91 -24.91 -3.73
C ILE A 89 7.42 -23.47 -3.56
N ALA A 90 8.21 -22.48 -4.00
CA ALA A 90 7.80 -21.07 -4.00
C ALA A 90 6.50 -20.88 -4.81
N MET A 91 6.44 -21.40 -6.04
CA MET A 91 5.25 -21.29 -6.89
C MET A 91 4.00 -21.91 -6.25
N GLN A 92 4.15 -23.10 -5.64
CA GLN A 92 3.06 -23.77 -4.92
C GLN A 92 2.58 -22.94 -3.71
N ALA A 93 3.51 -22.42 -2.91
CA ALA A 93 3.20 -21.60 -1.74
C ALA A 93 2.50 -20.29 -2.13
N GLY A 94 3.02 -19.57 -3.13
CA GLY A 94 2.41 -18.34 -3.64
C GLY A 94 1.00 -18.60 -4.20
N THR A 95 0.83 -19.65 -5.01
CA THR A 95 -0.47 -20.02 -5.57
C THR A 95 -1.47 -20.41 -4.48
N PHE A 96 -1.04 -21.20 -3.50
CA PHE A 96 -1.89 -21.61 -2.38
C PHE A 96 -2.36 -20.41 -1.56
N LEU A 97 -1.47 -19.50 -1.20
CA LEU A 97 -1.82 -18.29 -0.44
C LEU A 97 -2.76 -17.37 -1.23
N MET A 98 -2.52 -17.19 -2.53
CA MET A 98 -3.37 -16.39 -3.40
C MET A 98 -4.79 -16.97 -3.48
N ILE A 99 -4.92 -18.28 -3.70
CA ILE A 99 -6.23 -18.95 -3.76
C ILE A 99 -6.92 -18.92 -2.39
N LEU A 100 -6.19 -19.18 -1.30
CA LEU A 100 -6.74 -19.18 0.05
C LEU A 100 -7.29 -17.80 0.43
N GLY A 101 -6.55 -16.72 0.14
CA GLY A 101 -7.03 -15.36 0.36
C GLY A 101 -8.30 -15.04 -0.43
N ALA A 102 -8.36 -15.44 -1.70
CA ALA A 102 -9.54 -15.23 -2.54
C ALA A 102 -10.75 -16.03 -2.05
N LEU A 103 -10.53 -17.29 -1.66
CA LEU A 103 -11.55 -18.16 -1.09
C LEU A 103 -12.12 -17.59 0.21
N MET A 104 -11.26 -17.03 1.07
CA MET A 104 -11.67 -16.39 2.31
C MET A 104 -12.63 -15.22 2.08
N ILE A 105 -12.35 -14.35 1.09
CA ILE A 105 -13.26 -13.26 0.72
C ILE A 105 -14.54 -13.82 0.09
N PHE A 106 -14.43 -14.81 -0.80
CA PHE A 106 -15.59 -15.48 -1.42
C PHE A 106 -16.55 -16.07 -0.39
N MET A 107 -16.03 -16.73 0.66
CA MET A 107 -16.85 -17.34 1.70
C MET A 107 -17.61 -16.30 2.54
N LEU A 108 -17.12 -15.06 2.60
CA LEU A 108 -17.74 -13.99 3.37
C LEU A 108 -18.74 -13.16 2.54
N ASP A 109 -18.42 -12.87 1.28
CA ASP A 109 -19.15 -11.92 0.43
C ASP A 109 -19.80 -12.58 -0.81
N GLY A 110 -19.30 -13.72 -1.27
CA GLY A 110 -19.68 -14.35 -2.53
C GLY A 110 -20.51 -15.63 -2.44
N LEU A 111 -20.71 -16.19 -1.25
CA LEU A 111 -21.28 -17.54 -1.07
C LEU A 111 -22.75 -17.64 -1.50
N ASP A 112 -23.57 -16.63 -1.17
CA ASP A 112 -25.00 -16.63 -1.44
C ASP A 112 -25.31 -16.16 -2.86
N VAL A 113 -25.06 -17.03 -3.84
CA VAL A 113 -25.22 -16.75 -5.28
C VAL A 113 -26.63 -16.28 -5.65
N SER A 114 -27.66 -16.71 -4.93
CA SER A 114 -29.04 -16.28 -5.15
C SER A 114 -29.28 -14.80 -4.87
N LEU A 115 -28.41 -14.17 -4.07
CA LEU A 115 -28.53 -12.75 -3.71
C LEU A 115 -27.75 -11.84 -4.65
N TRP A 116 -26.96 -12.36 -5.59
CA TRP A 116 -26.09 -11.55 -6.45
C TRP A 116 -26.83 -10.50 -7.30
N SER A 117 -28.09 -10.74 -7.63
CA SER A 117 -28.93 -9.75 -8.35
C SER A 117 -29.28 -8.53 -7.49
N GLU A 118 -29.39 -8.72 -6.18
CA GLU A 118 -29.78 -7.67 -5.23
C GLU A 118 -28.55 -7.09 -4.48
N ARG A 119 -27.54 -7.94 -4.25
CA ARG A 119 -26.31 -7.69 -3.51
C ARG A 119 -25.15 -8.29 -4.28
N PRO A 120 -24.57 -7.56 -5.25
CA PRO A 120 -23.42 -8.07 -6.00
C PRO A 120 -22.23 -8.27 -5.04
N PRO A 121 -21.43 -9.34 -5.19
CA PRO A 121 -20.30 -9.65 -4.31
C PRO A 121 -19.12 -8.71 -4.59
N THR A 122 -19.26 -7.45 -4.20
CA THR A 122 -18.33 -6.37 -4.55
C THR A 122 -16.96 -6.54 -3.91
N GLY A 123 -16.88 -7.13 -2.71
CA GLY A 123 -15.63 -7.49 -2.05
C GLY A 123 -14.87 -8.57 -2.82
N MET A 124 -15.57 -9.62 -3.28
CA MET A 124 -14.98 -10.66 -4.13
C MET A 124 -14.47 -10.07 -5.46
N ILE A 125 -15.28 -9.24 -6.12
CA ILE A 125 -14.89 -8.60 -7.38
C ILE A 125 -13.62 -7.75 -7.17
N ALA A 126 -13.58 -6.95 -6.10
CA ALA A 126 -12.40 -6.16 -5.76
C ALA A 126 -11.18 -7.05 -5.47
N ALA A 127 -11.35 -8.20 -4.80
CA ALA A 127 -10.26 -9.13 -4.53
C ALA A 127 -9.71 -9.73 -5.84
N VAL A 128 -10.58 -10.12 -6.77
CA VAL A 128 -10.17 -10.60 -8.10
C VAL A 128 -9.40 -9.52 -8.87
N VAL A 129 -9.87 -8.27 -8.83
CA VAL A 129 -9.16 -7.13 -9.44
C VAL A 129 -7.79 -6.91 -8.80
N LEU A 130 -7.69 -7.00 -7.47
CA LEU A 130 -6.41 -6.90 -6.76
C LEU A 130 -5.45 -8.02 -7.18
N VAL A 131 -5.90 -9.28 -7.21
CA VAL A 131 -5.09 -10.42 -7.64
C VAL A 131 -4.60 -10.24 -9.07
N ALA A 132 -5.48 -9.83 -9.98
CA ALA A 132 -5.11 -9.55 -11.37
C ALA A 132 -4.08 -8.41 -11.46
N LEU A 133 -4.23 -7.36 -10.65
CA LEU A 133 -3.31 -6.23 -10.62
C LEU A 133 -1.94 -6.61 -10.04
N ILE A 134 -1.89 -7.45 -9.01
CA ILE A 134 -0.63 -8.00 -8.45
C ILE A 134 0.11 -8.78 -9.55
N LEU A 135 -0.56 -9.75 -10.18
CA LEU A 135 0.07 -10.58 -11.21
C LEU A 135 0.46 -9.77 -12.46
N ALA A 136 -0.35 -8.78 -12.85
CA ALA A 136 -0.02 -7.88 -13.95
C ALA A 136 1.21 -7.01 -13.62
N TYR A 137 1.27 -6.47 -12.40
CA TYR A 137 2.46 -5.77 -11.92
C TYR A 137 3.68 -6.69 -11.97
N ASP A 138 3.64 -7.84 -11.32
CA ASP A 138 4.78 -8.75 -11.24
C ASP A 138 5.28 -9.14 -12.64
N ARG A 139 4.38 -9.42 -13.58
CA ARG A 139 4.75 -9.81 -14.94
C ARG A 139 5.31 -8.69 -15.81
N PHE A 140 4.83 -7.45 -15.65
CA PHE A 140 5.10 -6.36 -16.60
C PHE A 140 5.94 -5.22 -16.03
N HIS A 141 6.20 -5.20 -14.73
CA HIS A 141 6.84 -4.06 -14.08
C HIS A 141 8.25 -3.76 -14.63
N ALA A 142 8.97 -4.77 -15.11
CA ALA A 142 10.28 -4.62 -15.77
C ALA A 142 10.18 -3.93 -17.14
N ARG A 143 9.05 -4.02 -17.84
CA ARG A 143 8.87 -3.45 -19.20
C ARG A 143 8.73 -1.94 -19.23
N SER A 144 8.27 -1.33 -18.13
CA SER A 144 8.06 0.11 -18.09
C SER A 144 8.16 0.65 -16.68
N SER A 145 8.80 1.81 -16.57
CA SER A 145 8.89 2.56 -15.32
C SER A 145 7.55 3.06 -14.78
N TRP A 146 6.51 3.11 -15.61
CA TRP A 146 5.16 3.56 -15.23
C TRP A 146 4.37 2.52 -14.43
N TRP A 147 4.82 1.26 -14.40
CA TRP A 147 4.21 0.23 -13.56
C TRP A 147 4.34 0.47 -12.06
N VAL A 148 5.06 1.51 -11.63
CA VAL A 148 4.97 2.04 -10.25
C VAL A 148 3.54 2.44 -9.87
N LEU A 149 2.73 2.84 -10.86
CA LEU A 149 1.30 3.09 -10.67
C LEU A 149 0.54 1.78 -10.38
N GLY A 150 1.00 0.65 -10.90
CA GLY A 150 0.46 -0.67 -10.55
C GLY A 150 0.71 -1.01 -9.07
N MET A 151 1.89 -0.68 -8.53
CA MET A 151 2.20 -0.87 -7.12
C MET A 151 1.37 0.05 -6.21
N GLY A 152 1.21 1.32 -6.59
CA GLY A 152 0.27 2.23 -5.93
C GLY A 152 -1.18 1.73 -6.02
N GLY A 153 -1.57 1.16 -7.16
CA GLY A 153 -2.89 0.57 -7.40
C GLY A 153 -3.15 -0.64 -6.51
N CYS A 154 -2.16 -1.53 -6.33
CA CYS A 154 -2.26 -2.64 -5.39
C CYS A 154 -2.53 -2.12 -3.98
N ARG A 155 -1.81 -1.06 -3.55
CA ARG A 155 -2.05 -0.45 -2.23
C ARG A 155 -3.46 0.13 -2.11
N ALA A 156 -3.94 0.86 -3.12
CA ALA A 156 -5.28 1.40 -3.13
C ALA A 156 -6.35 0.31 -3.02
N MET A 157 -6.17 -0.77 -3.79
CA MET A 157 -7.07 -1.91 -3.81
C MET A 157 -7.14 -2.65 -2.48
N VAL A 158 -6.08 -2.68 -1.66
CA VAL A 158 -6.14 -3.25 -0.30
C VAL A 158 -7.25 -2.60 0.53
N TYR A 159 -7.35 -1.27 0.51
CA TYR A 159 -8.41 -0.55 1.21
C TYR A 159 -9.78 -0.88 0.61
N LEU A 160 -9.89 -0.84 -0.72
CA LEU A 160 -11.16 -1.08 -1.41
C LEU A 160 -11.71 -2.49 -1.17
N VAL A 161 -10.86 -3.52 -1.22
CA VAL A 161 -11.26 -4.90 -0.89
C VAL A 161 -11.87 -4.96 0.50
N CYS A 162 -11.18 -4.41 1.51
CA CYS A 162 -11.65 -4.47 2.88
C CYS A 162 -12.95 -3.68 3.09
N ILE A 163 -13.04 -2.47 2.51
CA ILE A 163 -14.23 -1.62 2.58
C ILE A 163 -15.43 -2.33 1.93
N LEU A 164 -15.27 -2.83 0.70
CA LEU A 164 -16.36 -3.44 -0.06
C LEU A 164 -16.79 -4.79 0.52
N THR A 165 -15.89 -5.53 1.16
CA THR A 165 -16.24 -6.79 1.84
C THR A 165 -17.17 -6.59 3.04
N VAL A 166 -17.12 -5.43 3.70
CA VAL A 166 -17.92 -5.17 4.92
C VAL A 166 -19.06 -4.18 4.72
N HIS A 167 -19.13 -3.49 3.58
CA HIS A 167 -20.05 -2.37 3.38
C HIS A 167 -21.53 -2.75 3.49
N ASP A 168 -21.91 -3.95 3.03
CA ASP A 168 -23.29 -4.43 3.05
C ASP A 168 -23.81 -4.76 4.45
N PHE A 169 -22.93 -4.86 5.44
CA PHE A 169 -23.31 -5.18 6.83
C PHE A 169 -23.54 -3.93 7.68
N ILE A 170 -23.37 -2.74 7.08
CA ILE A 170 -23.36 -1.47 7.79
C ILE A 170 -24.52 -0.59 7.30
N TYR A 171 -25.50 -0.40 8.19
CA TYR A 171 -26.72 0.37 7.91
C TYR A 171 -26.86 1.56 8.85
N LEU A 172 -27.33 2.68 8.31
CA LEU A 172 -27.80 3.80 9.13
C LEU A 172 -29.28 3.60 9.48
N PRO A 173 -29.67 3.72 10.76
CA PRO A 173 -31.08 3.73 11.13
C PRO A 173 -31.70 5.08 10.72
N GLU A 174 -32.66 5.07 9.79
CA GLU A 174 -33.45 6.27 9.48
C GLU A 174 -34.66 6.40 10.40
N SER A 175 -35.09 7.64 10.66
CA SER A 175 -36.23 7.96 11.52
C SER A 175 -37.56 7.36 11.04
N ASN A 176 -37.63 6.93 9.78
CA ASN A 176 -38.84 6.40 9.14
C ASN A 176 -38.88 4.87 9.12
N GLY A 177 -37.93 4.19 9.78
CA GLY A 177 -37.85 2.72 9.79
C GLY A 177 -37.22 2.10 8.55
N THR A 178 -36.81 2.92 7.57
CA THR A 178 -36.00 2.52 6.42
C THR A 178 -34.53 2.37 6.83
N GLN A 179 -33.85 1.35 6.30
CA GLN A 179 -32.41 1.17 6.46
C GLN A 179 -31.73 1.55 5.15
N THR A 180 -30.92 2.59 5.17
CA THR A 180 -30.04 2.93 4.04
C THR A 180 -28.67 2.32 4.24
N ASN A 181 -28.14 1.68 3.18
CA ASN A 181 -26.76 1.22 3.16
C ASN A 181 -25.85 2.43 3.42
N LEU A 182 -24.94 2.31 4.38
CA LEU A 182 -24.08 3.42 4.78
C LEU A 182 -23.26 3.92 3.60
N LEU A 183 -22.81 3.07 2.67
CA LEU A 183 -22.07 3.49 1.48
C LEU A 183 -22.96 4.34 0.55
N ALA A 184 -24.23 3.98 0.37
CA ALA A 184 -25.15 4.73 -0.48
C ALA A 184 -25.51 6.10 0.13
N ALA A 185 -25.80 6.13 1.44
CA ALA A 185 -25.98 7.39 2.17
C ALA A 185 -24.71 8.23 2.11
N TYR A 186 -23.56 7.61 2.35
CA TYR A 186 -22.25 8.24 2.27
C TYR A 186 -21.97 8.86 0.89
N LEU A 187 -22.31 8.17 -0.21
CA LEU A 187 -22.14 8.65 -1.59
C LEU A 187 -23.11 9.78 -2.01
N SER A 188 -24.15 10.04 -1.22
CA SER A 188 -25.08 11.16 -1.46
C SER A 188 -24.75 12.46 -0.70
N TRP A 189 -23.75 12.45 0.20
CA TRP A 189 -23.42 13.59 1.04
C TRP A 189 -22.58 14.66 0.32
N PRO A 190 -22.97 15.94 0.29
CA PRO A 190 -22.20 16.98 -0.40
C PRO A 190 -20.78 17.20 0.18
N GLU A 191 -20.50 16.84 1.45
CA GLU A 191 -19.15 16.91 2.03
C GLU A 191 -18.23 15.70 1.68
N ILE A 192 -18.66 14.77 0.81
CA ILE A 192 -17.89 13.59 0.36
C ILE A 192 -16.46 13.91 -0.05
N ILE A 193 -16.23 15.07 -0.67
CA ILE A 193 -14.95 15.40 -1.31
C ILE A 193 -13.80 15.43 -0.30
N LEU A 194 -14.07 15.72 0.99
CA LEU A 194 -13.04 15.76 2.02
C LEU A 194 -13.08 14.55 2.98
N PHE A 195 -14.27 13.99 3.25
CA PHE A 195 -14.48 12.91 4.24
C PHE A 195 -14.41 11.50 3.65
N SER A 196 -14.25 11.37 2.34
CA SER A 196 -14.33 10.08 1.67
C SER A 196 -13.08 9.24 1.90
N PRO A 197 -13.25 7.90 1.98
CA PRO A 197 -12.09 7.04 1.92
C PRO A 197 -11.39 7.21 0.56
N PHE A 198 -12.08 7.67 -0.49
CA PHE A 198 -11.51 7.83 -1.83
C PHE A 198 -10.34 8.84 -1.90
N PRO A 199 -10.44 10.11 -1.40
CA PRO A 199 -9.29 11.00 -1.28
C PRO A 199 -8.10 10.38 -0.54
N PHE A 200 -8.33 9.66 0.55
CA PHE A 200 -7.26 8.98 1.29
C PHE A 200 -6.66 7.81 0.50
N ILE A 201 -7.47 7.02 -0.20
CA ILE A 201 -7.03 5.92 -1.05
C ILE A 201 -6.21 6.45 -2.24
N ILE A 202 -6.67 7.54 -2.88
CA ILE A 202 -5.93 8.23 -3.95
C ILE A 202 -4.63 8.80 -3.40
N LEU A 203 -4.65 9.39 -2.21
CA LEU A 203 -3.45 9.86 -1.54
C LEU A 203 -2.44 8.71 -1.34
N MET A 204 -2.88 7.55 -0.84
CA MET A 204 -2.02 6.39 -0.62
C MET A 204 -1.52 5.80 -1.94
N PHE A 205 -2.35 5.79 -2.99
CA PHE A 205 -1.95 5.44 -4.35
C PHE A 205 -0.80 6.32 -4.83
N LEU A 206 -0.95 7.64 -4.73
CA LEU A 206 0.06 8.60 -5.17
C LEU A 206 1.33 8.52 -4.31
N TYR A 207 1.17 8.38 -3.00
CA TYR A 207 2.28 8.25 -2.04
C TYR A 207 3.16 7.04 -2.38
N VAL A 208 2.54 5.86 -2.52
CA VAL A 208 3.26 4.61 -2.85
C VAL A 208 3.87 4.67 -4.24
N SER A 209 3.13 5.18 -5.22
CA SER A 209 3.66 5.35 -6.58
C SER A 209 4.89 6.27 -6.61
N ALA A 210 4.86 7.35 -5.83
CA ALA A 210 5.92 8.35 -5.79
C ALA A 210 7.22 7.80 -5.20
N PHE A 211 7.18 7.21 -4.00
CA PHE A 211 8.41 6.65 -3.43
C PHE A 211 8.87 5.40 -4.18
N SER A 212 7.97 4.59 -4.74
CA SER A 212 8.35 3.42 -5.57
C SER A 212 9.06 3.86 -6.85
N ARG A 213 8.70 5.03 -7.41
CA ARG A 213 9.41 5.60 -8.54
C ARG A 213 10.82 6.05 -8.17
N ILE A 214 10.99 6.63 -6.98
CA ILE A 214 12.31 6.97 -6.43
C ILE A 214 13.12 5.69 -6.17
N ALA A 215 12.49 4.64 -5.66
CA ALA A 215 13.11 3.34 -5.39
C ALA A 215 13.63 2.62 -6.66
N ARG A 216 13.01 2.87 -7.82
CA ARG A 216 13.60 2.36 -9.07
C ARG A 216 14.93 3.02 -9.44
N GLY A 217 15.28 4.14 -8.82
CA GLY A 217 16.60 4.79 -8.97
C GLY A 217 17.69 4.16 -8.10
N GLU A 218 17.41 3.15 -7.27
CA GLU A 218 18.38 2.48 -6.39
C GLU A 218 19.36 1.55 -7.11
N VAL A 219 19.09 1.21 -8.37
CA VAL A 219 19.75 0.08 -9.03
C VAL A 219 21.15 0.43 -9.62
N ALA A 220 21.71 1.61 -9.34
CA ALA A 220 23.10 1.89 -9.73
C ALA A 220 23.84 2.85 -8.76
N PRO A 221 24.34 2.35 -7.61
CA PRO A 221 25.29 3.10 -6.77
C PRO A 221 26.72 3.06 -7.33
N ASP A 222 27.11 1.94 -7.97
CA ASP A 222 28.48 1.66 -8.41
C ASP A 222 28.48 1.09 -9.83
N GLY A 223 28.63 1.93 -10.86
CA GLY A 223 29.37 1.62 -12.10
C GLY A 223 29.00 0.43 -13.01
N GLU A 224 27.99 -0.39 -12.72
CA GLU A 224 27.47 -1.41 -13.63
C GLU A 224 25.95 -1.29 -13.66
N GLY A 225 25.44 -0.26 -14.34
CA GLY A 225 24.00 -0.22 -14.57
C GLY A 225 23.60 -1.30 -15.56
N SER A 226 22.42 -1.89 -15.34
CA SER A 226 21.75 -2.69 -16.34
C SER A 226 21.55 -1.85 -17.60
N ASN A 227 21.91 -2.41 -18.76
CA ASN A 227 21.77 -1.74 -20.04
C ASN A 227 20.31 -1.85 -20.50
N TYR A 228 19.66 -0.76 -20.89
CA TYR A 228 18.25 -0.81 -21.33
C TYR A 228 18.14 -0.32 -22.77
N CYS A 229 17.27 -0.97 -23.55
CA CYS A 229 16.91 -0.49 -24.87
C CYS A 229 16.22 0.89 -24.74
N ASP A 230 16.76 1.88 -25.43
CA ASP A 230 16.26 3.26 -25.51
C ASP A 230 14.84 3.37 -26.08
N ALA A 231 14.44 2.46 -26.97
CA ALA A 231 13.10 2.47 -27.57
C ALA A 231 12.03 1.81 -26.70
N CYS A 232 12.29 0.61 -26.17
CA CYS A 232 11.27 -0.19 -25.47
C CYS A 232 11.51 -0.35 -23.97
N GLY A 233 12.68 0.06 -23.45
CA GLY A 233 13.06 -0.13 -22.05
C GLY A 233 13.35 -1.58 -21.67
N TYR A 234 13.56 -2.48 -22.64
CA TYR A 234 13.94 -3.86 -22.39
C TYR A 234 15.37 -3.95 -21.85
N HIS A 235 15.57 -4.77 -20.82
CA HIS A 235 16.89 -5.00 -20.25
C HIS A 235 17.76 -5.82 -21.22
N VAL A 236 18.85 -5.21 -21.69
CA VAL A 236 19.83 -5.80 -22.60
C VAL A 236 20.88 -6.51 -21.75
N ILE A 237 20.71 -7.83 -21.63
CA ILE A 237 21.64 -8.72 -20.91
C ILE A 237 22.94 -8.92 -21.72
N ASP A 238 22.83 -8.95 -23.06
CA ASP A 238 23.93 -9.18 -23.97
C ASP A 238 24.18 -7.92 -24.83
N THR A 239 25.17 -7.13 -24.44
CA THR A 239 25.57 -5.90 -25.14
C THR A 239 26.29 -6.15 -26.45
N THR A 240 26.60 -7.42 -26.80
CA THR A 240 27.20 -7.76 -28.09
C THR A 240 26.17 -7.84 -29.22
N GLN A 241 24.87 -7.84 -28.89
CA GLN A 241 23.79 -7.86 -29.88
C GLN A 241 23.58 -6.48 -30.48
N SER A 242 23.48 -6.42 -31.82
CA SER A 242 23.22 -5.18 -32.54
C SER A 242 21.77 -4.72 -32.44
N ASN A 243 20.84 -5.61 -32.10
CA ASN A 243 19.40 -5.34 -32.01
C ASN A 243 18.82 -5.87 -30.70
N CYS A 244 17.84 -5.16 -30.16
CA CYS A 244 17.08 -5.58 -28.99
C CYS A 244 16.31 -6.87 -29.26
N SER A 245 16.51 -7.88 -28.42
CA SER A 245 15.84 -9.19 -28.53
C SER A 245 14.31 -9.14 -28.48
N GLU A 246 13.72 -8.10 -27.87
CA GLU A 246 12.26 -7.99 -27.72
C GLU A 246 11.61 -7.16 -28.85
N CYS A 247 12.17 -5.99 -29.20
CA CYS A 247 11.55 -5.06 -30.16
C CYS A 247 12.29 -4.94 -31.49
N GLY A 248 13.47 -5.54 -31.63
CA GLY A 248 14.31 -5.46 -32.83
C GLY A 248 14.97 -4.09 -33.07
N HIS A 249 14.82 -3.14 -32.14
CA HIS A 249 15.44 -1.81 -32.23
C HIS A 249 16.97 -1.91 -32.13
N ALA A 250 17.68 -1.16 -32.97
CA ALA A 250 19.14 -1.18 -32.99
C ALA A 250 19.70 -0.64 -31.67
N LEU A 251 20.63 -1.38 -31.07
CA LEU A 251 21.28 -1.03 -29.81
C LEU A 251 22.59 -0.31 -30.11
N ASP A 252 22.68 0.98 -29.74
CA ASP A 252 23.92 1.76 -29.85
C ASP A 252 24.67 1.74 -28.49
N PRO A 253 25.94 1.29 -28.46
CA PRO A 253 26.77 1.20 -27.25
C PRO A 253 26.88 2.53 -26.47
N GLU A 254 26.97 3.68 -27.15
CA GLU A 254 27.04 4.99 -26.50
C GLU A 254 25.72 5.41 -25.84
N THR A 255 24.59 4.86 -26.30
CA THR A 255 23.29 5.06 -25.66
C THR A 255 23.08 4.10 -24.50
N LEU A 256 23.54 2.84 -24.61
CA LEU A 256 23.47 1.83 -23.56
C LEU A 256 24.23 2.25 -22.30
N GLU A 257 25.43 2.80 -22.44
CA GLU A 257 26.25 3.31 -21.33
C GLU A 257 25.59 4.51 -20.59
N LYS A 258 24.70 5.25 -21.28
CA LYS A 258 23.88 6.31 -20.68
C LYS A 258 22.58 5.80 -20.04
N THR A 259 22.21 4.53 -20.26
CA THR A 259 20.96 3.92 -19.78
C THR A 259 21.11 3.16 -18.46
N THR A 260 22.25 3.25 -17.77
CA THR A 260 22.38 2.86 -16.36
C THR A 260 21.34 3.61 -15.53
N THR A 261 20.13 3.07 -15.33
CA THR A 261 18.91 3.76 -14.85
C THR A 261 18.94 5.28 -15.05
N PRO A 262 18.41 5.84 -16.16
CA PRO A 262 18.59 7.25 -16.46
C PRO A 262 18.21 8.12 -15.26
N LEU A 263 19.13 9.00 -14.85
CA LEU A 263 18.92 9.99 -13.79
C LEU A 263 17.53 10.60 -13.95
N MET A 264 16.67 10.38 -12.96
CA MET A 264 15.28 10.83 -13.02
C MET A 264 15.23 12.32 -13.37
N ARG A 265 14.49 12.68 -14.43
CA ARG A 265 14.38 14.09 -14.88
C ARG A 265 14.04 14.98 -13.68
N PRO A 266 14.71 16.14 -13.49
CA PRO A 266 14.56 16.97 -12.29
C PRO A 266 13.09 17.31 -11.96
N GLY A 267 12.27 17.59 -12.98
CA GLY A 267 10.84 17.86 -12.79
C GLY A 267 10.07 16.65 -12.24
N LEU A 268 10.35 15.45 -12.75
CA LEU A 268 9.73 14.21 -12.26
C LEU A 268 10.21 13.85 -10.86
N ARG A 269 11.49 14.08 -10.54
CA ARG A 269 12.03 13.91 -9.19
C ARG A 269 11.34 14.81 -8.19
N ASN A 270 11.20 16.10 -8.52
CA ASN A 270 10.51 17.06 -7.66
C ASN A 270 9.03 16.68 -7.50
N LEU A 271 8.38 16.19 -8.57
CA LEU A 271 7.01 15.69 -8.49
C LEU A 271 6.88 14.48 -7.56
N CYS A 272 7.81 13.53 -7.62
CA CYS A 272 7.80 12.37 -6.72
C CYS A 272 8.05 12.77 -5.27
N LEU A 273 9.00 13.68 -5.01
CA LEU A 273 9.23 14.22 -3.67
C LEU A 273 8.02 15.00 -3.15
N ALA A 274 7.34 15.76 -4.00
CA ALA A 274 6.08 16.40 -3.63
C ALA A 274 4.99 15.34 -3.30
N GLY A 275 4.93 14.26 -4.07
CA GLY A 275 4.05 13.12 -3.82
C GLY A 275 4.27 12.45 -2.46
N THR A 276 5.52 12.36 -1.98
CA THR A 276 5.80 11.81 -0.64
C THR A 276 5.40 12.76 0.50
N LEU A 277 5.28 14.06 0.23
CA LEU A 277 4.82 15.07 1.19
C LEU A 277 3.31 15.31 1.13
N LEU A 278 2.61 14.82 0.09
CA LEU A 278 1.17 14.98 -0.08
C LEU A 278 0.34 14.57 1.14
N PRO A 279 0.69 13.50 1.91
CA PRO A 279 -0.08 13.11 3.09
C PRO A 279 -0.12 14.19 4.18
N ILE A 280 0.91 15.01 4.30
CA ILE A 280 0.95 16.11 5.27
C ILE A 280 -0.15 17.12 4.96
N LEU A 281 -0.25 17.56 3.70
CA LEU A 281 -1.20 18.59 3.28
C LEU A 281 -2.64 18.11 3.42
N TYR A 282 -2.93 16.90 2.94
CA TYR A 282 -4.28 16.32 3.03
C TYR A 282 -4.72 16.14 4.48
N LEU A 283 -3.87 15.58 5.34
CA LEU A 283 -4.23 15.31 6.73
C LEU A 283 -4.29 16.58 7.56
N PHE A 284 -3.52 17.61 7.23
CA PHE A 284 -3.67 18.95 7.82
C PHE A 284 -5.03 19.57 7.47
N ALA A 285 -5.47 19.49 6.21
CA ALA A 285 -6.78 19.96 5.79
C ALA A 285 -7.91 19.18 6.49
N LEU A 286 -7.80 17.86 6.56
CA LEU A 286 -8.77 16.99 7.24
C LEU A 286 -8.89 17.33 8.73
N SER A 287 -7.74 17.53 9.40
CA SER A 287 -7.66 17.88 10.81
C SER A 287 -8.26 19.25 11.09
N SER A 288 -7.97 20.23 10.23
CA SER A 288 -8.49 21.60 10.35
C SER A 288 -10.01 21.65 10.22
N TYR A 289 -10.57 20.87 9.29
CA TYR A 289 -12.02 20.76 9.18
C TYR A 289 -12.64 20.08 10.39
N ARG A 290 -12.08 18.95 10.85
CA ARG A 290 -12.60 18.22 12.03
C ARG A 290 -12.59 19.09 13.28
N PHE A 291 -11.57 19.93 13.44
CA PHE A 291 -11.53 20.96 14.46
C PHE A 291 -12.71 21.92 14.33
N SER A 292 -12.93 22.49 13.14
CA SER A 292 -14.04 23.42 12.88
C SER A 292 -15.40 22.82 13.21
N MET A 293 -15.65 21.57 12.82
CA MET A 293 -16.90 20.87 13.13
C MET A 293 -17.05 20.57 14.62
N SER A 294 -15.98 20.17 15.29
CA SER A 294 -16.02 19.89 16.74
C SER A 294 -16.36 21.15 17.54
N VAL A 295 -15.82 22.29 17.14
CA VAL A 295 -16.17 23.60 17.72
C VAL A 295 -17.62 23.95 17.44
N TYR A 296 -18.11 23.70 16.21
CA TYR A 296 -19.51 23.93 15.86
C TYR A 296 -20.47 23.11 16.73
N TYR A 297 -20.22 21.82 16.95
CA TYR A 297 -21.08 20.99 17.80
C TYR A 297 -21.15 21.44 19.26
N VAL A 298 -20.06 21.99 19.82
CA VAL A 298 -20.09 22.56 21.17
C VAL A 298 -20.83 23.87 21.21
N VAL A 299 -20.45 24.80 20.34
CA VAL A 299 -20.92 26.18 20.40
C VAL A 299 -22.37 26.30 19.94
N ALA A 300 -22.74 25.57 18.89
CA ALA A 300 -24.06 25.66 18.27
C ALA A 300 -25.04 24.58 18.77
N MET A 301 -24.57 23.36 19.07
CA MET A 301 -25.46 22.26 19.49
C MET A 301 -25.39 21.92 20.98
N GLY A 302 -24.46 22.51 21.76
CA GLY A 302 -24.28 22.18 23.17
C GLY A 302 -23.88 20.72 23.42
N GLN A 303 -23.33 20.04 22.41
CA GLN A 303 -22.89 18.64 22.47
C GLN A 303 -21.37 18.54 22.66
N ASN A 304 -20.92 17.47 23.33
CA ASN A 304 -19.52 17.19 23.71
C ASN A 304 -18.93 18.13 24.76
N SER A 305 -18.10 17.60 25.68
CA SER A 305 -17.42 18.45 26.66
C SER A 305 -16.21 19.16 26.00
N PRO A 306 -15.91 20.42 26.37
CA PRO A 306 -14.71 21.11 25.89
C PRO A 306 -13.42 20.33 26.14
N THR A 307 -13.35 19.57 27.24
CA THR A 307 -12.21 18.72 27.60
C THR A 307 -11.98 17.56 26.62
N GLN A 308 -13.03 16.92 26.13
CA GLN A 308 -12.93 15.86 25.13
C GLN A 308 -12.34 16.38 23.83
N ILE A 309 -12.73 17.59 23.42
CA ILE A 309 -12.26 18.22 22.19
C ILE A 309 -10.79 18.59 22.27
N TRP A 310 -10.36 19.20 23.37
CA TRP A 310 -8.93 19.49 23.57
C TRP A 310 -8.07 18.21 23.55
N PHE A 311 -8.59 17.12 24.11
CA PHE A 311 -7.90 15.83 24.05
C PHE A 311 -7.78 15.30 22.62
N PHE A 312 -8.86 15.34 21.83
CA PHE A 312 -8.82 14.92 20.42
C PHE A 312 -7.90 15.79 19.58
N ILE A 313 -7.97 17.12 19.74
CA ILE A 313 -7.08 18.06 19.05
C ILE A 313 -5.63 17.78 19.40
N GLY A 314 -5.32 17.60 20.68
CA GLY A 314 -3.98 17.27 21.15
C GLY A 314 -3.46 15.99 20.49
N GLY A 315 -4.29 14.95 20.42
CA GLY A 315 -3.95 13.70 19.75
C GLY A 315 -3.69 13.85 18.25
N VAL A 316 -4.57 14.57 17.53
CA VAL A 316 -4.43 14.82 16.08
C VAL A 316 -3.17 15.66 15.81
N MET A 317 -2.92 16.69 16.60
CA MET A 317 -1.71 17.52 16.47
C MET A 317 -0.43 16.72 16.74
N ALA A 318 -0.41 15.89 17.79
CA ALA A 318 0.73 15.06 18.11
C ALA A 318 1.04 14.04 17.00
N LEU A 319 0.01 13.34 16.49
CA LEU A 319 0.15 12.42 15.35
C LEU A 319 0.56 13.16 14.07
N GLY A 320 -0.02 14.34 13.82
CA GLY A 320 0.30 15.21 12.69
C GLY A 320 1.76 15.65 12.68
N LEU A 321 2.27 16.11 13.82
CA LEU A 321 3.69 16.44 13.99
C LEU A 321 4.60 15.22 13.83
N GLY A 322 4.15 14.05 14.30
CA GLY A 322 4.84 12.77 14.09
C GLY A 322 4.98 12.42 12.61
N VAL A 323 3.87 12.46 11.85
CA VAL A 323 3.87 12.22 10.39
C VAL A 323 4.75 13.26 9.69
N LEU A 324 4.60 14.54 10.02
CA LEU A 324 5.38 15.63 9.43
C LEU A 324 6.88 15.43 9.65
N GLY A 325 7.29 15.22 10.91
CA GLY A 325 8.70 15.01 11.26
C GLY A 325 9.28 13.77 10.57
N TRP A 326 8.51 12.69 10.48
CA TRP A 326 8.94 11.46 9.82
C TRP A 326 9.15 11.65 8.31
N GLN A 327 8.19 12.25 7.60
CA GLN A 327 8.30 12.48 6.16
C GLN A 327 9.40 13.49 5.81
N ILE A 328 9.54 14.58 6.58
CA ILE A 328 10.64 15.53 6.42
C ILE A 328 11.99 14.84 6.64
N SER A 329 12.10 13.98 7.67
CA SER A 329 13.33 13.25 7.94
C SER A 329 13.69 12.29 6.80
N ALA A 330 12.71 11.58 6.24
CA ALA A 330 12.92 10.71 5.08
C ALA A 330 13.41 11.51 3.86
N VAL A 331 12.76 12.65 3.55
CA VAL A 331 13.21 13.54 2.46
C VAL A 331 14.60 14.10 2.73
N PHE A 332 14.91 14.49 3.96
CA PHE A 332 16.23 14.99 4.33
C PHE A 332 17.32 13.93 4.14
N HIS A 333 17.05 12.68 4.52
CA HIS A 333 17.96 11.55 4.25
C HIS A 333 18.24 11.38 2.76
N TYR A 334 17.19 11.44 1.93
CA TYR A 334 17.31 11.41 0.47
C TYR A 334 18.15 12.58 -0.07
N LEU A 335 17.87 13.82 0.36
CA LEU A 335 18.58 15.01 -0.13
C LEU A 335 20.04 15.06 0.30
N ARG A 336 20.37 14.53 1.49
CA ARG A 336 21.74 14.52 2.02
C ARG A 336 22.63 13.52 1.29
N ASN A 337 22.09 12.34 0.98
CA ASN A 337 22.83 11.26 0.30
C ASN A 337 21.96 10.64 -0.80
N PRO A 338 21.83 11.28 -1.98
CA PRO A 338 20.92 10.83 -3.04
C PRO A 338 21.31 9.46 -3.65
N HIS A 339 22.53 8.98 -3.40
CA HIS A 339 23.00 7.66 -3.83
C HIS A 339 22.65 6.54 -2.83
N GLN A 340 22.31 6.88 -1.59
CA GLN A 340 21.96 5.91 -0.54
C GLN A 340 20.46 5.94 -0.26
N LEU A 341 19.72 5.27 -1.13
CA LEU A 341 18.26 5.35 -1.17
C LEU A 341 17.55 4.38 -0.20
N ARG A 342 18.26 3.36 0.30
CA ARG A 342 17.68 2.32 1.16
C ARG A 342 16.97 2.91 2.38
N THR A 343 17.66 3.80 3.08
CA THR A 343 17.16 4.45 4.30
C THR A 343 15.89 5.27 4.03
N PRO A 344 15.87 6.26 3.11
CA PRO A 344 14.66 7.04 2.86
C PRO A 344 13.49 6.18 2.38
N ILE A 345 13.72 5.12 1.59
CA ILE A 345 12.64 4.23 1.13
C ILE A 345 12.06 3.40 2.26
N GLN A 346 12.90 2.80 3.10
CA GLN A 346 12.45 2.11 4.31
C GLN A 346 11.64 3.04 5.22
N MET A 347 12.06 4.30 5.36
CA MET A 347 11.30 5.30 6.11
C MET A 347 9.94 5.60 5.47
N TRP A 348 9.84 5.74 4.14
CA TRP A 348 8.56 5.94 3.48
C TRP A 348 7.62 4.73 3.59
N ILE A 349 8.15 3.51 3.46
CA ILE A 349 7.38 2.27 3.69
C ILE A 349 6.87 2.20 5.13
N ALA A 350 7.73 2.45 6.12
CA ALA A 350 7.33 2.47 7.51
C ALA A 350 6.33 3.60 7.80
N GLY A 351 6.43 4.72 7.10
CA GLY A 351 5.54 5.87 7.25
C GLY A 351 4.07 5.58 6.93
N ILE A 352 3.75 4.50 6.21
CA ILE A 352 2.38 4.19 5.81
C ILE A 352 1.47 3.92 7.04
N PRO A 353 1.78 2.98 7.95
CA PRO A 353 1.01 2.79 9.18
C PRO A 353 0.90 4.05 10.06
N LEU A 354 1.88 4.95 10.02
CA LEU A 354 1.83 6.21 10.77
C LEU A 354 0.83 7.20 10.15
N ILE A 355 0.79 7.29 8.82
CA ILE A 355 -0.21 8.07 8.08
C ILE A 355 -1.62 7.50 8.32
N GLU A 356 -1.76 6.19 8.26
CA GLU A 356 -3.01 5.47 8.53
C GLU A 356 -3.51 5.69 9.98
N ALA A 357 -2.59 5.72 10.96
CA ALA A 357 -2.93 6.02 12.35
C ALA A 357 -3.51 7.44 12.51
N LEU A 358 -2.91 8.43 11.86
CA LEU A 358 -3.44 9.80 11.85
C LEU A 358 -4.79 9.88 11.15
N PHE A 359 -4.93 9.25 9.97
CA PHE A 359 -6.19 9.24 9.23
C PHE A 359 -7.33 8.63 10.04
N ILE A 360 -7.13 7.42 10.58
CA ILE A 360 -8.19 6.73 11.31
C ILE A 360 -8.53 7.43 12.63
N PHE A 361 -7.54 8.03 13.30
CA PHE A 361 -7.78 8.82 14.50
C PHE A 361 -8.60 10.08 14.19
N SER A 362 -8.22 10.81 13.14
CA SER A 362 -8.94 12.01 12.68
C SER A 362 -10.35 11.68 12.18
N PHE A 363 -10.58 10.48 11.67
CA PHE A 363 -11.86 10.09 11.09
C PHE A 363 -12.84 9.43 12.08
N THR A 364 -12.35 8.48 12.88
CA THR A 364 -13.18 7.64 13.77
C THR A 364 -12.97 7.92 15.24
N SER A 365 -11.92 8.66 15.61
CA SER A 365 -11.52 8.87 17.01
C SER A 365 -11.24 7.56 17.78
N SER A 366 -10.99 6.45 17.07
CA SER A 366 -10.79 5.12 17.66
C SER A 366 -9.36 4.91 18.15
N PHE A 367 -9.16 4.92 19.47
CA PHE A 367 -7.84 4.64 20.08
C PHE A 367 -7.31 3.24 19.79
N LEU A 368 -8.21 2.25 19.72
CA LEU A 368 -7.83 0.86 19.49
C LEU A 368 -7.17 0.70 18.12
N VAL A 369 -7.84 1.17 17.06
CA VAL A 369 -7.36 1.04 15.69
C VAL A 369 -6.10 1.88 15.49
N THR A 370 -6.09 3.12 16.00
CA THR A 370 -4.90 3.98 15.99
C THR A 370 -3.71 3.32 16.70
N GLY A 371 -3.93 2.71 17.86
CA GLY A 371 -2.88 2.00 18.61
C GLY A 371 -2.30 0.81 17.85
N VAL A 372 -3.13 0.04 17.14
CA VAL A 372 -2.67 -1.06 16.28
C VAL A 372 -1.84 -0.53 15.11
N CYS A 373 -2.28 0.55 14.44
CA CYS A 373 -1.50 1.18 13.36
C CYS A 373 -0.13 1.69 13.85
N LEU A 374 -0.08 2.35 15.01
CA LEU A 374 1.19 2.78 15.63
C LEU A 374 2.08 1.59 16.00
N THR A 375 1.49 0.49 16.47
CA THR A 375 2.24 -0.74 16.74
C THR A 375 2.84 -1.30 15.45
N CYS A 376 2.07 -1.32 14.35
CA CYS A 376 2.55 -1.73 13.04
C CYS A 376 3.70 -0.84 12.54
N PHE A 377 3.64 0.47 12.79
CA PHE A 377 4.74 1.40 12.50
C PHE A 377 6.02 0.99 13.24
N PHE A 378 5.97 0.82 14.56
CA PHE A 378 7.15 0.44 15.34
C PHE A 378 7.69 -0.94 14.98
N ILE A 379 6.82 -1.91 14.71
CA ILE A 379 7.23 -3.26 14.25
C ILE A 379 7.92 -3.16 12.89
N THR A 380 7.42 -2.34 11.97
CA THR A 380 8.04 -2.16 10.64
C THR A 380 9.44 -1.55 10.77
N VAL A 381 9.57 -0.46 11.53
CA VAL A 381 10.87 0.21 11.78
C VAL A 381 11.86 -0.73 12.46
N TRP A 382 11.39 -1.53 13.42
CA TRP A 382 12.20 -2.54 14.09
C TRP A 382 12.61 -3.68 13.13
N GLY A 383 11.69 -4.11 12.27
CA GLY A 383 11.90 -5.19 11.30
C GLY A 383 12.96 -4.85 10.25
N HIS A 384 12.94 -3.63 9.71
CA HIS A 384 13.95 -3.13 8.76
C HIS A 384 15.38 -3.18 9.29
N ARG A 385 15.57 -3.12 10.61
CA ARG A 385 16.89 -3.19 11.25
C ARG A 385 17.39 -4.63 11.45
N ARG A 386 16.52 -5.65 11.31
CA ARG A 386 16.83 -7.03 11.69
C ARG A 386 16.72 -8.05 10.56
N VAL A 387 15.90 -7.77 9.55
CA VAL A 387 15.74 -8.66 8.39
C VAL A 387 16.55 -8.08 7.23
N SER A 388 17.50 -8.87 6.72
CA SER A 388 18.24 -8.54 5.49
C SER A 388 17.32 -8.68 4.27
N GLY A 389 17.45 -7.79 3.28
CA GLY A 389 16.67 -7.87 2.02
C GLY A 389 15.41 -6.99 1.94
N THR A 390 15.18 -6.14 2.95
CA THR A 390 13.99 -5.28 3.08
C THR A 390 14.21 -3.85 2.64
#